data_AF-A0A7K2ZE31-F1
#
_entry.id   AF-A0A7K2ZE31-F1
#
_cell.length_a   1.000
_cell.length_b   1.000
_cell.length_c   1.000
_cell.angle_alpha   90.00
_cell.angle_beta   90.00
_cell.angle_gamma   90.00
#
_symmetry.space_group_name_H-M   'P 1'
#
loop_
_entity.id
_entity.type
_entity.pdbx_description
1 polymer ?
#
loop_
_entity_poly.entity_id
_entity_poly.type
_entity_poly.pdbx_seq_one_letter_code
_entity_poly.pdbx_strand_id
1 'polypeptide(L)' 'MTAVPPPYTVRRAVEESDLAACFQVRKEVFVGEQNVPEEIEYDAYDPTAVHVLAVAAD' A
#
# COMPACT_ATOMS: atom_id res chain seq x y z
N MET A 1 -2.92 18.89 -23.03
CA MET A 1 -2.40 19.14 -21.67
C MET A 1 -1.30 18.11 -21.43
N THR A 2 -0.05 18.54 -21.30
CA THR A 2 1.04 17.64 -20.89
C THR A 2 0.96 17.47 -19.38
N ALA A 3 0.64 16.27 -18.91
CA ALA A 3 0.61 15.98 -17.48
C ALA A 3 2.04 16.08 -16.93
N VAL A 4 2.20 16.82 -15.83
CA VAL A 4 3.43 16.77 -15.03
C VAL A 4 3.49 15.37 -14.41
N PRO A 5 4.61 14.64 -14.55
CA PRO A 5 4.72 13.32 -13.93
C PRO A 5 4.59 13.45 -12.40
N PRO A 6 3.95 12.48 -11.73
CA PRO A 6 3.81 12.50 -10.28
C PRO A 6 5.19 12.47 -9.60
N PRO A 7 5.34 13.03 -8.38
CA PRO A 7 6.60 13.03 -7.62
C PRO A 7 6.93 11.67 -7.00
N TYR A 8 6.37 10.59 -7.54
CA TYR A 8 6.55 9.22 -7.07
C TYR A 8 6.59 8.26 -8.25
N THR A 9 7.26 7.13 -8.05
CA THR A 9 7.20 5.98 -8.95
C THR A 9 6.27 4.92 -8.38
N VAL A 10 5.68 4.08 -9.24
CA VAL A 10 4.74 3.04 -8.84
C VAL A 10 5.24 1.69 -9.33
N ARG A 11 5.21 0.68 -8.48
CA ARG A 11 5.61 -0.68 -8.82
C ARG A 11 4.75 -1.72 -8.10
N ARG A 12 4.62 -2.90 -8.71
CA ARG A 12 4.01 -4.04 -8.03
C ARG A 12 4.89 -4.47 -6.85
N ALA A 13 4.28 -4.71 -5.71
CA ALA A 13 4.94 -5.27 -4.54
C ALA A 13 5.01 -6.79 -4.69
N VAL A 14 6.16 -7.28 -5.12
CA VAL A 14 6.40 -8.72 -5.36
C VAL A 14 7.33 -9.33 -4.32
N GLU A 15 8.26 -8.53 -3.79
CA GLU A 15 9.18 -8.94 -2.73
C GLU A 15 8.50 -8.85 -1.36
N GLU A 16 8.93 -9.68 -0.42
CA GLU A 16 8.38 -9.72 0.94
C GLU A 16 8.45 -8.34 1.64
N SER A 17 9.56 -7.61 1.44
CA SER A 17 9.73 -6.26 1.99
C SER A 17 8.74 -5.25 1.43
N ASP A 18 8.32 -5.42 0.18
CA ASP A 18 7.37 -4.52 -0.45
C ASP A 18 5.95 -4.79 0.04
N LEU A 19 5.59 -6.06 0.18
CA LEU A 19 4.32 -6.48 0.74
C LEU A 19 4.18 -6.01 2.19
N ALA A 20 5.25 -6.17 2.99
CA ALA A 20 5.31 -5.63 4.34
C ALA A 20 5.12 -4.10 4.36
N ALA A 21 5.74 -3.37 3.43
CA ALA A 21 5.55 -1.92 3.31
C ALA A 21 4.11 -1.55 2.91
N CYS A 22 3.49 -2.26 1.98
CA CYS A 22 2.08 -2.07 1.61
C CYS A 22 1.15 -2.28 2.82
N PHE A 23 1.36 -3.35 3.57
CA PHE A 23 0.57 -3.67 4.76
C PHE A 23 0.79 -2.65 5.89
N GLN A 24 2.02 -2.16 6.07
CA GLN A 24 2.30 -1.12 7.05
C GLN A 24 1.54 0.18 6.74
N VAL A 25 1.61 0.66 5.49
CA VAL A 25 0.88 1.88 5.07
C VAL A 25 -0.62 1.71 5.27
N ARG A 26 -1.16 0.55 4.88
CA ARG A 26 -2.57 0.23 5.11
C ARG A 26 -2.94 0.25 6.59
N LYS A 27 -2.16 -0.41 7.44
CA LYS A 27 -2.40 -0.44 8.88
C LYS A 27 -2.37 0.97 9.50
N GLU A 28 -1.40 1.79 9.13
CA GLU A 28 -1.32 3.18 9.60
C GLU A 28 -2.58 3.97 9.24
N VAL A 29 -3.03 3.87 7.99
CA VAL A 29 -4.18 4.64 7.51
C VAL A 29 -5.50 4.05 8.01
N PHE A 30 -5.78 2.78 7.76
CA PHE A 30 -7.07 2.18 8.07
C PHE A 30 -7.25 1.98 9.57
N VAL A 31 -6.26 1.38 10.26
CA VAL A 31 -6.37 1.15 11.70
C VAL A 31 -6.05 2.42 12.48
N GLY A 32 -4.90 3.05 12.19
CA GLY A 32 -4.42 4.19 12.95
C GLY A 32 -5.24 5.47 12.76
N GLU A 33 -5.53 5.85 11.52
CA GLU A 33 -6.23 7.11 11.23
C GLU A 33 -7.75 6.95 11.12
N GLN A 34 -8.21 5.89 10.45
CA GLN A 34 -9.64 5.68 10.16
C GLN A 34 -10.36 4.83 11.21
N ASN A 35 -9.63 4.27 12.18
CA ASN A 35 -10.17 3.43 13.26
C ASN A 35 -10.92 2.18 12.77
N VAL A 36 -10.48 1.60 11.64
CA VAL A 36 -10.90 0.26 11.22
C VAL A 36 -10.36 -0.75 12.24
N PRO A 37 -11.17 -1.68 12.76
CA PRO A 37 -10.68 -2.76 13.62
C PRO A 37 -9.58 -3.56 12.91
N GLU A 38 -8.46 -3.81 13.61
CA GLU A 38 -7.30 -4.49 13.01
C GLU A 38 -7.65 -5.90 12.51
N GLU A 39 -8.59 -6.58 13.17
CA GLU A 39 -9.03 -7.92 12.81
C GLU A 39 -9.80 -8.00 11.48
N ILE A 40 -10.26 -6.86 10.93
CA ILE A 40 -10.97 -6.82 9.63
C ILE A 40 -10.19 -6.11 8.52
N GLU A 41 -9.04 -5.50 8.83
CA GLU A 41 -8.23 -4.82 7.81
C GLU A 41 -7.66 -5.79 6.77
N TYR A 42 -7.34 -7.02 7.20
CA TYR A 42 -6.85 -8.07 6.32
C TYR A 42 -7.88 -9.17 6.13
N ASP A 43 -8.14 -9.54 4.89
CA ASP A 43 -9.14 -10.53 4.52
C ASP A 43 -8.56 -11.74 3.76
N ALA A 44 -9.44 -12.64 3.35
CA ALA A 44 -9.06 -13.87 2.66
C ALA A 44 -8.50 -13.63 1.23
N TYR A 45 -8.67 -12.43 0.68
CA TYR A 45 -8.25 -12.08 -0.68
C TYR A 45 -6.89 -11.42 -0.73
N ASP A 46 -6.43 -10.81 0.37
CA ASP A 46 -5.09 -10.20 0.49
C ASP A 46 -3.94 -11.09 -0.02
N PRO A 47 -3.89 -12.40 0.26
CA PRO A 47 -2.82 -13.26 -0.26
C PRO A 47 -2.79 -13.38 -1.79
N THR A 48 -3.90 -13.10 -2.47
CA THR A 48 -4.04 -13.24 -3.93
C THR A 48 -4.17 -11.91 -4.67
N ALA A 49 -4.29 -10.81 -3.93
CA ALA A 49 -4.43 -9.49 -4.51
C ALA A 49 -3.13 -9.00 -5.16
N VAL A 50 -3.26 -8.11 -6.14
CA VAL A 50 -2.11 -7.39 -6.70
C VAL A 50 -1.84 -6.17 -5.83
N HIS A 51 -0.81 -6.27 -5.01
CA HIS A 51 -0.33 -5.16 -4.20
C HIS A 51 0.58 -4.25 -5.03
N VAL A 52 0.44 -2.94 -4.82
CA VAL A 52 1.17 -1.91 -5.55
C VAL A 52 1.66 -0.86 -4.57
N LEU A 53 2.92 -0.47 -4.67
CA LEU A 53 3.55 0.53 -3.82
C LEU A 53 3.92 1.76 -4.63
N ALA A 54 3.57 2.94 -4.10
CA ALA A 54 4.07 4.22 -4.57
C ALA A 54 5.27 4.64 -3.71
N VAL A 55 6.37 5.03 -4.36
CA VAL A 55 7.61 5.44 -3.69
C VAL A 55 7.92 6.87 -4.13
N ALA A 56 7.95 7.79 -3.17
CA ALA A 56 8.35 9.17 -3.43
C ALA A 56 9.80 9.24 -3.95
N ALA A 57 10.12 10.29 -4.69
CA ALA A 57 11.53 10.61 -4.94
C ALA A 57 12.24 10.93 -3.60
N ASP A 58 13.53 10.60 -3.53
CA ASP A 58 14.40 10.94 -2.39
C ASP A 58 14.53 12.46 -2.18
#